data_AF-A0A524C4I5-F1
#
_entry.id   AF-A0A524C4I5-F1
#
_cell.length_a   1.000
_cell.length_b   1.000
_cell.length_c   1.000
_cell.angle_alpha   90.00
_cell.angle_beta   90.00
_cell.angle_gamma   90.00
#
_symmetry.space_group_name_H-M   'P 1'
#
loop_
_entity.id
_entity.type
_entity.pdbx_description
1 polymer ?
#
loop_
_entity_poly.entity_id
_entity_poly.type
_entity_poly.pdbx_seq_one_letter_code
_entity_poly.pdbx_strand_id
1 'polypeptide(L)'
;MSSPWWWTILNFFTLIIFNFHLNDWLELFLANAVIPFAVIFWIYAYSYSMDLKYKKEFTGLITVIFLSYEVIALIILFTNPDLIGYKIGSEVMVRTPLSLFFAIATALIIFITGILFSINSIRSTDRETHLRGYFLLMAFSLITLCAGFDALSWENIFLIILIRSLLTLSSILFYFGFFFPIRLSKNFMLNEENQ
;
A
#
# COMPACT_ATOMS: atom_id res chain seq x y z
N MET A 1 -4.27 5.14 -6.81
CA MET A 1 -3.32 4.41 -5.93
C MET A 1 -3.11 5.25 -4.68
N SER A 2 -3.52 4.76 -3.52
CA SER A 2 -3.27 5.39 -2.23
C SER A 2 -2.02 4.78 -1.61
N SER A 3 -1.09 5.62 -1.15
CA SER A 3 0.17 5.22 -0.52
C SER A 3 0.21 5.83 0.88
N PRO A 4 0.63 5.10 1.93
CA PRO A 4 0.78 5.67 3.27
C PRO A 4 1.86 6.76 3.34
N TRP A 5 2.62 6.97 2.25
CA TRP A 5 3.69 7.96 2.13
C TRP A 5 3.32 9.19 1.30
N TRP A 6 2.02 9.45 1.06
CA TRP A 6 1.57 10.67 0.38
C TRP A 6 2.01 11.94 1.10
N TRP A 7 2.02 11.92 2.43
CA TRP A 7 2.45 13.07 3.23
C TRP A 7 3.90 13.48 2.93
N THR A 8 4.81 12.53 2.71
CA THR A 8 6.23 12.82 2.40
C THR A 8 6.37 13.54 1.06
N ILE A 9 5.63 13.08 0.05
CA ILE A 9 5.62 13.70 -1.29
C ILE A 9 5.04 15.11 -1.20
N LEU A 10 3.90 15.27 -0.51
CA LEU A 10 3.26 16.58 -0.35
C LEU A 10 4.16 17.54 0.43
N ASN A 11 4.81 17.09 1.51
CA ASN A 11 5.74 17.91 2.28
C ASN A 11 6.94 18.35 1.44
N PHE A 12 7.49 17.46 0.62
CA PHE A 12 8.57 17.78 -0.32
C PHE A 12 8.15 18.87 -1.32
N PHE A 13 6.96 18.75 -1.92
CA PHE A 13 6.46 19.76 -2.84
C PHE A 13 6.17 21.10 -2.15
N THR A 14 5.57 21.09 -0.96
CA THR A 14 5.29 22.35 -0.24
C THR A 14 6.58 23.06 0.17
N LEU A 15 7.60 22.30 0.55
CA LEU A 15 8.91 22.85 0.89
C LEU A 15 9.56 23.53 -0.33
N ILE A 16 9.56 22.90 -1.50
CA ILE A 16 10.22 23.46 -2.70
C ILE A 16 9.45 24.65 -3.27
N ILE A 17 8.12 24.57 -3.33
CA ILE A 17 7.30 25.57 -4.03
C ILE A 17 6.99 26.77 -3.13
N PHE A 18 6.72 26.51 -1.84
CA PHE A 18 6.23 27.53 -0.90
C PHE A 18 7.16 27.78 0.28
N ASN A 19 8.27 27.03 0.41
CA ASN A 19 9.24 27.16 1.49
C ASN A 19 8.64 27.00 2.90
N PHE A 20 7.67 26.09 3.05
CA PHE A 20 7.13 25.71 4.36
C PHE A 20 6.89 24.19 4.47
N HIS A 21 6.94 23.69 5.71
CA HIS A 21 6.64 22.31 6.05
C HIS A 21 5.16 22.14 6.43
N LEU A 22 4.58 21.00 6.05
CA LEU A 22 3.26 20.62 6.56
C LEU A 22 3.29 20.58 8.09
N ASN A 23 2.21 21.03 8.72
CA ASN A 23 2.09 20.89 10.16
C ASN A 23 1.85 19.42 10.53
N ASP A 24 2.18 19.06 11.77
CA ASP A 24 2.14 17.68 12.25
C ASP A 24 0.74 17.07 12.13
N TRP A 25 -0.29 17.89 12.32
CA TRP A 25 -1.69 17.50 12.13
C TRP A 25 -1.97 17.03 10.70
N LEU A 26 -1.56 17.78 9.68
CA LEU A 26 -1.75 17.43 8.27
C LEU A 26 -0.92 16.20 7.88
N GLU A 27 0.32 16.10 8.38
CA GLU A 27 1.15 14.93 8.12
C GLU A 27 0.51 13.65 8.68
N LEU A 28 0.05 13.69 9.93
CA LEU A 28 -0.67 12.60 10.58
C LEU A 28 -1.98 12.24 9.88
N PHE A 29 -2.75 13.24 9.46
CA PHE A 29 -3.97 13.04 8.69
C PHE A 29 -3.68 12.27 7.41
N LEU A 30 -2.73 12.76 6.60
CA LEU A 30 -2.37 12.17 5.32
C LEU A 30 -1.74 10.77 5.47
N ALA A 31 -1.03 10.54 6.56
CA ALA A 31 -0.43 9.24 6.88
C ALA A 31 -1.45 8.16 7.27
N ASN A 32 -2.68 8.53 7.66
CA ASN A 32 -3.68 7.58 8.20
C ASN A 32 -5.00 7.56 7.41
N ALA A 33 -5.58 8.72 7.09
CA ALA A 33 -6.99 8.84 6.69
C ALA A 33 -7.37 8.10 5.40
N VAL A 34 -6.41 7.86 4.51
CA VAL A 34 -6.67 7.22 3.20
C VAL A 34 -6.51 5.69 3.28
N ILE A 35 -5.83 5.17 4.31
CA ILE A 35 -5.49 3.75 4.41
C ILE A 35 -6.75 2.88 4.54
N PRO A 36 -7.73 3.20 5.41
CA PRO A 36 -8.91 2.35 5.57
C PRO A 36 -9.72 2.19 4.28
N PHE A 37 -9.94 3.28 3.55
CA PHE A 37 -10.64 3.23 2.27
C PHE A 37 -9.88 2.40 1.24
N ALA A 38 -8.55 2.51 1.20
CA ALA A 38 -7.72 1.70 0.31
C ALA A 38 -7.91 0.20 0.56
N VAL A 39 -7.89 -0.22 1.82
CA VAL A 39 -8.07 -1.63 2.20
C VAL A 39 -9.49 -2.11 1.89
N ILE A 40 -10.50 -1.29 2.15
CA ILE A 40 -11.90 -1.62 1.85
C ILE A 40 -12.08 -1.86 0.35
N PHE A 41 -11.59 -0.95 -0.50
CA PHE A 41 -11.66 -1.11 -1.95
C PHE A 41 -10.84 -2.32 -2.44
N TRP A 42 -9.66 -2.53 -1.85
CA TRP A 42 -8.84 -3.70 -2.17
C TRP A 42 -9.55 -5.01 -1.85
N ILE A 43 -10.13 -5.14 -0.65
CA ILE A 43 -10.85 -6.34 -0.23
C ILE A 43 -12.13 -6.54 -1.03
N TYR A 44 -12.84 -5.47 -1.36
CA TYR A 44 -13.96 -5.54 -2.29
C TYR A 44 -13.52 -6.11 -3.65
N ALA A 45 -12.48 -5.56 -4.27
CA ALA A 45 -11.97 -6.05 -5.54
C ALA A 45 -11.51 -7.51 -5.45
N TYR A 46 -10.70 -7.84 -4.45
CA TYR A 46 -10.20 -9.20 -4.20
C TYR A 46 -11.34 -10.22 -4.06
N SER A 47 -12.30 -9.96 -3.17
CA SER A 47 -13.36 -10.90 -2.83
C SER A 47 -14.31 -11.19 -3.99
N TYR A 48 -14.56 -10.19 -4.85
CA TYR A 48 -15.36 -10.35 -6.05
C TYR A 48 -14.58 -11.03 -7.18
N SER A 49 -13.31 -10.70 -7.37
CA SER A 49 -12.47 -11.33 -8.39
C SER A 49 -12.15 -12.80 -8.10
N MET A 50 -12.05 -13.18 -6.82
CA MET A 50 -11.85 -14.58 -6.40
C MET A 50 -13.15 -15.37 -6.25
N ASP A 51 -14.30 -14.74 -6.52
CA ASP A 51 -15.64 -15.29 -6.32
C ASP A 51 -15.83 -16.00 -4.96
N LEU A 52 -15.42 -15.33 -3.87
CA LEU A 52 -15.52 -15.92 -2.53
C LEU A 52 -16.99 -16.16 -2.16
N LYS A 53 -17.27 -17.34 -1.59
CA LYS A 53 -18.62 -17.75 -1.16
C LYS A 53 -19.33 -16.72 -0.27
N TYR A 54 -18.59 -16.09 0.63
CA TYR A 54 -19.10 -15.09 1.59
C TYR A 54 -18.51 -13.69 1.34
N LYS A 55 -18.37 -13.30 0.06
CA LYS A 55 -17.73 -12.03 -0.32
C LYS A 55 -18.40 -10.81 0.31
N LYS A 56 -19.73 -10.77 0.42
CA LYS A 56 -20.46 -9.64 1.00
C LYS A 56 -20.22 -9.52 2.50
N GLU A 57 -20.29 -10.63 3.22
CA GLU A 57 -20.08 -10.71 4.66
C GLU A 57 -18.62 -10.38 5.01
N PHE A 58 -17.67 -10.93 4.26
CA PHE A 58 -16.25 -10.67 4.44
C PHE A 58 -15.90 -9.20 4.18
N THR A 59 -16.33 -8.62 3.06
CA THR A 59 -16.11 -7.19 2.79
C THR A 59 -16.85 -6.31 3.80
N GLY A 60 -18.06 -6.68 4.22
CA GLY A 60 -18.83 -5.95 5.23
C GLY A 60 -18.11 -5.90 6.58
N LEU A 61 -17.60 -7.05 7.06
CA LEU A 61 -16.81 -7.13 8.29
C LEU A 61 -15.57 -6.23 8.23
N ILE A 62 -14.77 -6.34 7.17
CA ILE A 62 -13.57 -5.51 6.97
C ILE A 62 -13.95 -4.03 6.93
N THR A 63 -15.04 -3.67 6.25
CA THR A 63 -15.53 -2.30 6.17
C THR A 63 -15.88 -1.74 7.54
N VAL A 64 -16.60 -2.49 8.37
CA VAL A 64 -16.93 -2.08 9.73
C VAL A 64 -15.69 -1.87 10.58
N ILE A 65 -14.72 -2.80 10.55
CA ILE A 65 -13.48 -2.71 11.32
C ILE A 65 -12.68 -1.47 10.92
N PHE A 66 -12.45 -1.29 9.62
CA PHE A 66 -11.60 -0.21 9.10
C PHE A 66 -12.26 1.17 9.19
N LEU A 67 -13.58 1.28 8.98
CA LEU A 67 -14.29 2.55 9.21
C LEU A 67 -14.35 2.90 10.69
N SER A 68 -14.52 1.92 11.58
CA SER A 68 -14.49 2.19 13.02
C SER A 68 -13.14 2.73 13.45
N TYR A 69 -12.05 2.17 12.93
CA TYR A 69 -10.71 2.72 13.14
C TYR A 69 -10.57 4.13 12.59
N GLU A 70 -11.01 4.39 11.36
CA GLU A 70 -10.93 5.73 10.75
C GLU A 70 -11.64 6.78 11.63
N VAL A 71 -12.84 6.47 12.10
CA VAL A 71 -13.60 7.36 13.00
C VAL A 71 -12.84 7.61 14.31
N ILE A 72 -12.30 6.56 14.93
CA ILE A 72 -11.50 6.68 16.16
C ILE A 72 -10.24 7.51 15.91
N ALA A 73 -9.52 7.24 14.83
CA ALA A 73 -8.30 7.95 14.44
C ALA A 73 -8.60 9.43 14.18
N LEU A 74 -9.69 9.76 13.48
CA LEU A 74 -10.10 11.15 13.26
C LEU A 74 -10.43 11.87 14.58
N ILE A 75 -11.21 11.24 15.47
CA ILE A 75 -11.51 11.82 16.79
C ILE A 75 -10.22 12.08 17.57
N ILE A 76 -9.32 11.11 17.62
CA ILE A 76 -8.03 11.25 18.30
C ILE A 76 -7.21 12.38 17.65
N LEU A 77 -7.16 12.45 16.32
CA LEU A 77 -6.42 13.47 15.60
C LEU A 77 -6.89 14.91 15.93
N PHE A 78 -8.19 15.11 16.16
CA PHE A 78 -8.75 16.42 16.54
C PHE A 78 -8.65 16.73 18.04
N THR A 79 -8.51 15.72 18.90
CA THR A 79 -8.49 15.90 20.36
C THR A 79 -7.08 15.86 20.96
N ASN A 80 -6.25 14.91 20.52
CA ASN A 80 -4.87 14.71 20.96
C ASN A 80 -4.08 13.89 19.90
N PRO A 81 -3.47 14.56 18.90
CA PRO A 81 -2.77 13.88 17.80
C PRO A 81 -1.58 13.03 18.24
N ASP A 82 -0.97 13.32 19.40
CA ASP A 82 0.18 12.58 19.94
C ASP A 82 -0.12 11.11 20.23
N LEU A 83 -1.41 10.75 20.37
CA LEU A 83 -1.85 9.37 20.53
C LEU A 83 -1.84 8.56 19.22
N ILE A 84 -1.69 9.21 18.05
CA ILE A 84 -1.51 8.55 16.74
C ILE A 84 -0.03 8.52 16.37
N GLY A 85 0.66 9.62 16.59
CA GLY A 85 2.10 9.71 16.39
C GLY A 85 2.62 11.07 16.80
N TYR A 86 3.93 11.16 16.99
CA TYR A 86 4.61 12.39 17.35
C TYR A 86 5.94 12.47 16.61
N LYS A 87 6.45 13.68 16.38
CA LYS A 87 7.75 13.87 15.73
C LYS A 87 8.87 13.72 16.75
N ILE A 88 9.93 13.02 16.36
CA ILE A 88 11.23 13.05 17.05
C ILE A 88 12.20 13.82 16.13
N GLY A 89 12.58 15.02 16.54
CA GLY A 89 13.35 15.95 15.69
C GLY A 89 12.49 16.61 14.62
N SER A 90 13.12 17.11 13.55
CA SER A 90 12.43 17.88 12.49
C SER A 90 11.82 17.02 11.38
N GLU A 91 12.21 15.75 11.25
CA GLU A 91 11.97 14.97 10.03
C GLU A 91 11.32 13.59 10.28
N VAL A 92 11.38 13.04 11.50
CA VAL A 92 10.96 11.66 11.78
C VAL A 92 9.63 11.63 12.53
N MET A 93 8.60 11.11 11.85
CA MET A 93 7.29 10.85 12.44
C MET A 93 7.26 9.46 13.08
N VAL A 94 7.17 9.39 14.40
CA VAL A 94 7.06 8.13 15.13
C VAL A 94 5.59 7.76 15.33
N ARG A 95 5.25 6.52 15.02
CA ARG A 95 3.90 5.96 15.22
C ARG A 95 3.73 5.45 16.64
N THR A 96 2.59 5.74 17.25
CA THR A 96 2.20 5.09 18.52
C THR A 96 1.85 3.63 18.31
N PRO A 97 1.77 2.83 19.39
CA PRO A 97 1.35 1.43 19.28
C PRO A 97 -0.01 1.24 18.58
N LEU A 98 -0.95 2.19 18.73
CA LEU A 98 -2.25 2.15 18.07
C LEU A 98 -2.11 2.22 16.55
N SER A 99 -1.50 3.29 16.03
CA SER A 99 -1.35 3.48 14.58
C SER A 99 -0.41 2.45 13.96
N LEU A 100 0.61 2.00 14.70
CA LEU A 100 1.51 0.94 14.28
C LEU A 100 0.78 -0.40 14.14
N PHE A 101 -0.06 -0.78 15.11
CA PHE A 101 -0.85 -2.00 15.02
C PHE A 101 -1.74 -2.02 13.78
N PHE A 102 -2.44 -0.90 13.50
CA PHE A 102 -3.28 -0.79 12.31
C PHE A 102 -2.50 -0.82 11.01
N ALA A 103 -1.32 -0.19 10.96
CA ALA A 103 -0.44 -0.26 9.81
C ALA A 103 0.04 -1.70 9.54
N ILE A 104 0.43 -2.44 10.58
CA ILE A 104 0.85 -3.85 10.47
C ILE A 104 -0.32 -4.72 10.03
N ALA A 105 -1.50 -4.57 10.64
CA ALA A 105 -2.70 -5.31 10.26
C ALA A 105 -3.06 -5.07 8.78
N THR A 106 -2.99 -3.81 8.34
CA THR A 106 -3.18 -3.44 6.93
C THR A 106 -2.16 -4.12 6.03
N ALA A 107 -0.88 -4.02 6.35
CA ALA A 107 0.19 -4.63 5.56
C ALA A 107 0.00 -6.15 5.43
N LEU A 108 -0.35 -6.84 6.52
CA LEU A 108 -0.62 -8.28 6.51
C LEU A 108 -1.83 -8.64 5.66
N ILE A 109 -2.94 -7.90 5.78
CA ILE A 109 -4.14 -8.13 4.96
C ILE A 109 -3.81 -7.97 3.48
N ILE A 110 -3.16 -6.86 3.09
CA ILE A 110 -2.76 -6.59 1.70
C ILE A 110 -1.78 -7.67 1.20
N PHE A 111 -0.82 -8.08 2.03
CA PHE A 111 0.14 -9.11 1.65
C PHE A 111 -0.53 -10.45 1.42
N ILE A 112 -1.28 -10.97 2.39
CA ILE A 112 -1.90 -12.29 2.31
C ILE A 112 -2.87 -12.36 1.12
N THR A 113 -3.77 -11.39 1.02
CA THR A 113 -4.77 -11.37 -0.07
C THR A 113 -4.13 -11.07 -1.43
N GLY A 114 -3.10 -10.22 -1.47
CA GLY A 114 -2.31 -9.94 -2.68
C GLY A 114 -1.55 -11.15 -3.21
N ILE A 115 -0.91 -11.92 -2.33
CA ILE A 115 -0.22 -13.17 -2.70
C ILE A 115 -1.23 -14.20 -3.22
N LEU A 116 -2.35 -14.41 -2.52
CA LEU A 116 -3.39 -15.33 -2.98
C LEU A 116 -3.98 -14.92 -4.33
N PHE A 117 -4.22 -13.62 -4.51
CA PHE A 117 -4.70 -13.07 -5.78
C PHE A 117 -3.71 -13.32 -6.91
N SER A 118 -2.42 -13.09 -6.65
CA SER A 118 -1.33 -13.27 -7.61
C SER A 118 -1.18 -14.74 -8.01
N ILE A 119 -1.19 -15.66 -7.03
CA ILE A 119 -1.10 -17.10 -7.29
C ILE A 119 -2.27 -17.58 -8.15
N ASN A 120 -3.49 -17.14 -7.86
CA ASN A 120 -4.64 -17.51 -8.66
C ASN A 120 -4.54 -16.94 -10.09
N SER A 121 -4.03 -15.73 -10.24
CA SER A 121 -3.78 -15.10 -11.54
C SER A 121 -2.73 -15.87 -12.34
N ILE A 122 -1.63 -16.30 -11.71
CA ILE A 122 -0.60 -17.17 -12.32
C ILE A 122 -1.19 -18.53 -12.74
N ARG A 123 -2.20 -19.05 -12.04
CA ARG A 123 -2.83 -20.33 -12.43
C ARG A 123 -3.88 -20.19 -13.55
N SER A 124 -4.14 -18.97 -14.01
CA SER A 124 -5.08 -18.73 -15.11
C SER A 124 -4.57 -19.34 -16.41
N THR A 125 -5.49 -19.91 -17.21
CA THR A 125 -5.19 -20.38 -18.57
C THR A 125 -5.00 -19.22 -19.55
N ASP A 126 -5.55 -18.05 -19.23
CA ASP A 126 -5.31 -16.83 -20.00
C ASP A 126 -3.90 -16.31 -19.73
N ARG A 127 -3.06 -16.32 -20.77
CA ARG A 127 -1.64 -15.97 -20.69
C ARG A 127 -1.39 -14.53 -20.22
N GLU A 128 -2.29 -13.60 -20.55
CA GLU A 128 -2.19 -12.22 -20.08
C GLU A 128 -2.38 -12.14 -18.57
N THR A 129 -3.43 -12.78 -18.06
CA THR A 129 -3.69 -12.91 -16.62
C THR A 129 -2.56 -13.65 -15.90
N HIS A 130 -2.00 -14.68 -16.52
CA HIS A 130 -0.86 -15.44 -16.02
C HIS A 130 0.37 -14.55 -15.79
N LEU A 131 0.76 -13.75 -16.79
CA LEU A 131 1.89 -12.82 -16.70
C LEU A 131 1.64 -11.70 -15.68
N ARG A 132 0.42 -11.14 -15.68
CA ARG A 132 -0.02 -10.15 -14.68
C ARG A 132 0.16 -10.65 -13.25
N GLY A 133 -0.14 -11.94 -13.01
CA GLY A 133 0.04 -12.58 -11.72
C GLY A 133 1.48 -12.53 -11.20
N TYR A 134 2.50 -12.69 -12.05
CA TYR A 134 3.90 -12.57 -11.63
C TYR A 134 4.28 -11.14 -11.24
N PHE A 135 3.84 -10.14 -12.01
CA PHE A 135 4.05 -8.73 -11.68
C PHE A 135 3.43 -8.37 -10.33
N LEU A 136 2.20 -8.85 -10.09
CA LEU A 136 1.51 -8.64 -8.81
C LEU A 136 2.23 -9.35 -7.66
N LEU A 137 2.69 -10.58 -7.86
CA LEU A 137 3.42 -11.32 -6.82
C LEU A 137 4.69 -10.56 -6.38
N MET A 138 5.47 -10.08 -7.35
CA MET A 138 6.66 -9.27 -7.09
C MET A 138 6.31 -7.95 -6.39
N ALA A 139 5.24 -7.27 -6.85
CA ALA A 139 4.80 -6.03 -6.25
C ALA A 139 4.36 -6.19 -4.78
N PHE A 140 3.47 -7.15 -4.46
CA PHE A 140 3.03 -7.35 -3.08
C PHE A 140 4.17 -7.76 -2.16
N SER A 141 5.10 -8.57 -2.67
CA SER A 141 6.29 -8.98 -1.91
C SER A 141 7.20 -7.78 -1.60
N LEU A 142 7.49 -6.95 -2.60
CA LEU A 142 8.35 -5.77 -2.44
C LEU A 142 7.72 -4.72 -1.53
N ILE A 143 6.43 -4.38 -1.72
CA ILE A 143 5.71 -3.45 -0.84
C ILE A 143 5.78 -3.91 0.62
N THR A 144 5.55 -5.20 0.88
CA THR A 144 5.50 -5.73 2.25
C THR A 144 6.89 -5.73 2.89
N LEU A 145 7.92 -6.18 2.16
CA LEU A 145 9.30 -6.14 2.64
C LEU A 145 9.74 -4.70 2.92
N CYS A 146 9.46 -3.77 2.00
CA CYS A 146 9.82 -2.37 2.17
C CYS A 146 9.05 -1.71 3.31
N ALA A 147 7.76 -2.01 3.50
CA ALA A 147 6.99 -1.50 4.63
C ALA A 147 7.55 -2.00 5.97
N GLY A 148 8.01 -3.25 6.03
CA GLY A 148 8.70 -3.80 7.19
C GLY A 148 10.04 -3.10 7.46
N PHE A 149 10.85 -2.88 6.43
CA PHE A 149 12.12 -2.16 6.57
C PHE A 149 11.94 -0.67 6.90
N ASP A 150 10.92 0.00 6.36
CA ASP A 150 10.60 1.42 6.63
C ASP A 150 10.24 1.63 8.11
N ALA A 151 9.67 0.61 8.77
CA ALA A 151 9.43 0.62 10.21
C ALA A 151 10.71 0.54 11.06
N LEU A 152 11.86 0.16 10.47
CA LEU A 152 13.14 -0.04 11.16
C LEU A 152 14.23 0.98 10.74
N SER A 153 14.01 1.77 9.69
CA SER A 153 15.09 2.47 8.96
C SER A 153 15.33 3.93 9.36
N TRP A 154 14.84 4.39 10.52
CA TRP A 154 14.67 5.83 10.81
C TRP A 154 15.96 6.65 10.90
N GLU A 155 17.12 6.01 11.02
CA GLU A 155 18.41 6.70 11.23
C GLU A 155 19.37 6.64 10.03
N ASN A 156 19.12 5.78 9.04
CA ASN A 156 20.06 5.56 7.93
C ASN A 156 19.51 6.07 6.59
N ILE A 157 20.03 7.22 6.15
CA ILE A 157 19.63 7.88 4.90
C ILE A 157 19.76 6.98 3.66
N PHE A 158 20.81 6.16 3.58
CA PHE A 158 21.01 5.25 2.45
C PHE A 158 19.93 4.16 2.42
N LEU A 159 19.57 3.64 3.59
CA LEU A 159 18.51 2.65 3.73
C LEU A 159 17.15 3.25 3.34
N ILE A 160 16.87 4.50 3.76
CA ILE A 160 15.66 5.22 3.38
C ILE A 160 15.58 5.38 1.85
N ILE A 161 16.64 5.85 1.19
CA ILE A 161 16.68 6.02 -0.27
C ILE A 161 16.44 4.68 -0.99
N LEU A 162 17.06 3.60 -0.51
CA LEU A 162 16.88 2.26 -1.06
C LEU A 162 15.42 1.79 -0.94
N ILE A 163 14.82 1.92 0.25
CA ILE A 163 13.42 1.55 0.51
C ILE A 163 12.48 2.34 -0.40
N ARG A 164 12.68 3.65 -0.55
CA ARG A 164 11.86 4.51 -1.42
C ARG A 164 11.97 4.10 -2.90
N SER A 165 13.17 3.75 -3.35
CA SER A 165 13.41 3.28 -4.71
C SER A 165 12.70 1.94 -4.98
N LEU A 166 12.78 1.01 -4.02
CA LEU A 166 12.10 -0.29 -4.11
C LEU A 166 10.58 -0.17 -4.03
N LEU A 167 10.03 0.72 -3.20
CA LEU A 167 8.60 1.03 -3.16
C LEU A 167 8.10 1.64 -4.48
N THR A 168 8.92 2.48 -5.11
CA THR A 168 8.61 3.07 -6.43
C THR A 168 8.60 1.98 -7.49
N LEU A 169 9.62 1.12 -7.53
CA LEU A 169 9.67 -0.03 -8.42
C LEU A 169 8.46 -0.95 -8.21
N SER A 170 8.10 -1.21 -6.95
CA SER A 170 6.94 -2.01 -6.61
C SER A 170 5.63 -1.40 -7.11
N SER A 171 5.51 -0.07 -7.09
CA SER A 171 4.32 0.63 -7.61
C SER A 171 4.24 0.50 -9.14
N ILE A 172 5.37 0.55 -9.83
CA ILE A 172 5.45 0.30 -11.28
C ILE A 172 5.04 -1.15 -11.60
N LEU A 173 5.57 -2.13 -10.85
CA LEU A 173 5.20 -3.54 -11.00
C LEU A 173 3.70 -3.77 -10.71
N PHE A 174 3.15 -3.12 -9.68
CA PHE A 174 1.73 -3.18 -9.37
C PHE A 174 0.89 -2.63 -10.54
N TYR A 175 1.29 -1.50 -11.12
CA TYR A 175 0.63 -0.95 -12.30
C TYR A 175 0.64 -1.93 -13.48
N PHE A 176 1.80 -2.53 -13.79
CA PHE A 176 1.88 -3.56 -14.82
C PHE A 176 1.05 -4.79 -14.47
N GLY A 177 0.97 -5.19 -13.21
CA GLY A 177 0.13 -6.28 -12.75
C GLY A 177 -1.36 -6.10 -13.05
N PHE A 178 -1.88 -4.88 -13.04
CA PHE A 178 -3.29 -4.61 -13.36
C PHE A 178 -3.53 -4.19 -14.82
N PHE A 179 -2.61 -3.44 -15.39
CA PHE A 179 -2.80 -2.75 -16.68
C PHE A 179 -1.80 -3.19 -17.76
N PHE A 180 -1.21 -4.38 -17.63
CA PHE A 180 -0.26 -4.89 -18.63
C PHE A 180 -0.86 -4.75 -20.04
N PRO A 181 -0.21 -4.04 -20.97
CA PRO A 181 -0.80 -3.79 -22.28
C PRO A 181 -0.72 -5.04 -23.16
N ILE A 182 -1.85 -5.39 -23.76
CA ILE A 182 -2.03 -6.52 -24.70
C ILE A 182 -0.95 -6.55 -25.80
N ARG A 183 -0.44 -5.38 -26.24
CA ARG A 183 0.58 -5.29 -27.30
C ARG A 183 1.95 -5.85 -26.89
N LEU A 184 2.35 -5.75 -25.62
CA LEU A 184 3.60 -6.33 -25.14
C LEU A 184 3.49 -7.84 -24.95
N SER A 185 2.28 -8.35 -24.69
CA SER A 185 2.05 -9.80 -24.63
C SER A 185 2.44 -10.46 -25.95
N LYS A 186 2.12 -9.85 -27.11
CA LYS A 186 2.48 -10.38 -28.45
C LYS A 186 3.98 -10.56 -28.70
N ASN A 187 4.83 -9.70 -28.14
CA ASN A 187 6.27 -9.84 -28.33
C ASN A 187 6.87 -10.91 -27.40
N PHE A 188 6.31 -11.09 -26.20
CA PHE A 188 6.62 -12.26 -25.37
C PHE A 188 6.04 -13.56 -25.96
N MET A 189 4.90 -13.49 -26.66
CA MET A 189 4.28 -14.62 -27.35
C MET A 189 5.20 -15.22 -28.43
N LEU A 190 5.91 -14.39 -29.20
CA LEU A 190 6.80 -14.85 -30.28
C LEU A 190 8.08 -15.55 -29.81
N ASN A 191 8.53 -15.32 -28.58
CA ASN A 191 9.78 -15.90 -28.07
C ASN A 191 9.58 -17.26 -27.39
N GLU A 192 8.38 -17.58 -26.88
CA GLU A 192 8.09 -18.91 -26.30
C GLU A 192 7.67 -19.96 -27.34
N GLU A 193 7.11 -19.57 -28.49
CA GLU A 193 6.82 -20.52 -29.58
C GLU A 193 8.09 -20.93 -30.37
N ASN A 194 9.21 -20.26 -30.13
CA ASN A 194 10.50 -20.51 -30.78
C ASN A 194 11.52 -21.23 -29.85
N GLN A 195 11.08 -21.74 -28.69
CA GLN A 195 11.86 -22.61 -27.80
C GLN A 195 11.18 -23.98 -27.66
#